data_AF-A0A382VAL7-F1
#
_entry.id   AF-A0A382VAL7-F1
#
_cell.length_a   1.000
_cell.length_b   1.000
_cell.length_c   1.000
_cell.angle_alpha   90.00
_cell.angle_beta   90.00
_cell.angle_gamma   90.00
#
_symmetry.space_group_name_H-M   'P 1'
#
loop_
_entity.id
_entity.type
_entity.pdbx_description
1 polymer ?
#
loop_
_entity_poly.entity_id
_entity_poly.type
_entity_poly.pdbx_seq_one_letter_code
_entity_poly.pdbx_strand_id
1 'polypeptide(L)'
;PMATHNTGSQLNTWATCQWAGSIRDFTACETVTGKGDWMDDLLILDGPYIEDGFVRIADKPGLGVDLNPDVGQAHLAEGESWWG
;
A
#
# COMPACT_ATOMS: atom_id res chain seq x y z
N PRO A 1 12.74 11.98 15.01
CA PRO A 1 11.61 11.08 14.73
C PRO A 1 10.92 11.56 13.46
N MET A 2 10.68 10.64 12.54
CA MET A 2 10.12 10.92 11.23
C MET A 2 8.74 10.27 11.10
N ALA A 3 7.80 11.02 10.56
CA ALA A 3 6.49 10.51 10.17
C ALA A 3 6.20 10.95 8.72
N THR A 4 5.54 10.09 7.96
CA THR A 4 5.22 10.34 6.56
C THR A 4 3.79 10.83 6.42
N HIS A 5 3.62 11.98 5.76
CA HIS A 5 2.34 12.37 5.20
C HIS A 5 1.98 11.41 4.06
N ASN A 6 0.76 10.90 4.05
CA ASN A 6 0.33 9.92 3.07
C ASN A 6 -1.19 9.90 2.91
N THR A 7 -1.62 10.27 1.72
CA THR A 7 -3.01 10.27 1.26
C THR A 7 -3.19 9.46 -0.03
N GLY A 8 -2.21 8.61 -0.34
CA GLY A 8 -2.20 7.78 -1.54
C GLY A 8 -2.96 6.46 -1.36
N SER A 9 -2.94 5.64 -2.42
CA SER A 9 -3.54 4.31 -2.42
C SER A 9 -2.74 3.31 -1.57
N GLN A 10 -3.25 2.09 -1.47
CA GLN A 10 -2.61 0.99 -0.75
C GLN A 10 -1.15 0.76 -1.19
N LEU A 11 -0.83 0.88 -2.48
CA LEU A 11 0.54 0.76 -2.99
C LEU A 11 1.47 1.84 -2.43
N ASN A 12 1.00 3.09 -2.32
CA ASN A 12 1.80 4.18 -1.75
C ASN A 12 2.08 3.95 -0.27
N THR A 13 1.07 3.55 0.50
CA THR A 13 1.24 3.20 1.92
C THR A 13 2.20 2.02 2.08
N TRP A 14 2.05 0.98 1.26
CA TRP A 14 2.92 -0.21 1.28
C TRP A 14 4.38 0.14 0.98
N ALA A 15 4.63 0.90 -0.10
CA ALA A 15 5.96 1.36 -0.47
C ALA A 15 6.59 2.27 0.60
N THR A 16 5.78 3.12 1.24
CA THR A 16 6.22 3.98 2.34
C THR A 16 6.65 3.16 3.55
N CYS A 17 5.89 2.13 3.93
CA CYS A 17 6.26 1.21 5.00
C CYS A 17 7.55 0.44 4.68
N GLN A 18 7.70 -0.06 3.45
CA GLN A 18 8.93 -0.71 2.97
C GLN A 18 10.15 0.20 3.12
N TRP A 19 10.06 1.44 2.64
CA TRP A 19 11.11 2.44 2.83
C TRP A 19 11.39 2.73 4.30
N ALA A 20 10.34 2.85 5.12
CA ALA A 20 10.47 3.10 6.56
C ALA A 20 11.27 2.01 7.30
N GLY A 21 11.25 0.76 6.82
CA GLY A 21 12.10 -0.33 7.33
C GLY A 21 13.61 -0.05 7.22
N SER A 22 14.02 0.91 6.38
CA SER A 22 15.41 1.35 6.25
C SER A 22 15.79 2.55 7.14
N ILE A 23 14.83 3.15 7.86
CA ILE A 23 14.99 4.42 8.57
C ILE A 23 15.01 4.20 10.09
N ARG A 24 16.12 4.56 10.73
CA ARG A 24 16.36 4.28 12.16
C ARG A 24 15.46 5.05 13.14
N ASP A 25 14.97 6.23 12.77
CA ASP A 25 14.14 7.07 13.65
C ASP A 25 12.71 7.27 13.12
N PHE A 26 12.22 6.32 12.31
CA PHE A 26 10.84 6.32 11.86
C PHE A 26 9.86 6.07 13.01
N THR A 27 8.71 6.76 12.98
CA THR A 27 7.70 6.70 14.03
C THR A 27 6.35 6.17 13.53
N ALA A 28 5.81 6.72 12.44
CA ALA A 28 4.49 6.34 11.93
C ALA A 28 4.29 6.74 10.46
N CYS A 29 3.41 6.02 9.77
CA CYS A 29 2.91 6.35 8.44
C CYS A 29 1.44 6.78 8.55
N GLU A 30 1.08 7.93 8.00
CA GLU A 30 -0.33 8.26 7.78
C GLU A 30 -0.96 7.25 6.79
N THR A 31 -2.25 6.99 6.91
CA THR A 31 -2.96 6.17 5.92
C THR A 31 -4.40 6.62 5.79
N VAL A 32 -4.90 6.63 4.55
CA VAL A 32 -6.32 6.80 4.23
C VAL A 32 -7.00 5.47 3.90
N THR A 33 -6.19 4.43 3.63
CA THR A 33 -6.54 3.02 3.39
C THR A 33 -6.47 2.21 4.70
N GLY A 34 -6.90 0.95 4.69
CA GLY A 34 -6.99 0.06 5.84
C GLY A 34 -8.36 0.09 6.52
N LYS A 35 -9.41 0.46 5.78
CA LYS A 35 -10.78 0.64 6.27
C LYS A 35 -11.75 -0.44 5.78
N GLY A 36 -11.28 -1.38 4.97
CA GLY A 36 -12.08 -2.43 4.33
C GLY A 36 -12.84 -1.97 3.09
N ASP A 37 -12.34 -0.94 2.39
CA ASP A 37 -12.89 -0.49 1.11
C ASP A 37 -12.07 -1.02 -0.08
N TRP A 38 -12.48 -0.69 -1.30
CA TRP A 38 -11.87 -1.22 -2.52
C TRP A 38 -10.37 -0.94 -2.63
N MET A 39 -9.87 0.16 -2.03
CA MET A 39 -8.45 0.49 -2.12
C MET A 39 -7.60 -0.55 -1.38
N ASP A 40 -8.15 -1.23 -0.38
CA ASP A 40 -7.46 -2.28 0.38
C ASP A 40 -7.33 -3.60 -0.38
N ASP A 41 -8.03 -3.74 -1.50
CA ASP A 41 -7.98 -4.90 -2.39
C ASP A 41 -7.12 -4.65 -3.65
N LEU A 42 -6.45 -3.49 -3.74
CA LEU A 42 -5.63 -3.11 -4.90
C LEU A 42 -4.35 -3.96 -5.03
N LEU A 43 -3.83 -4.48 -3.92
CA LEU A 43 -2.66 -5.35 -3.88
C LEU A 43 -3.05 -6.81 -3.62
N ILE A 44 -2.39 -7.73 -4.30
CA ILE A 44 -2.47 -9.16 -4.01
C ILE A 44 -1.47 -9.47 -2.90
N LEU A 45 -1.98 -9.79 -1.70
CA LEU A 45 -1.19 -10.03 -0.50
C LEU A 45 -1.32 -11.49 -0.02
N ASP A 46 -0.24 -12.06 0.52
CA ASP A 46 -0.28 -13.40 1.14
C ASP A 46 -0.97 -13.40 2.53
N GLY A 47 -1.26 -12.23 3.07
CA GLY A 47 -1.75 -12.02 4.43
C GLY A 47 -2.46 -10.68 4.58
N PRO A 48 -2.83 -10.30 5.82
CA PRO A 48 -3.57 -9.07 6.06
C PRO A 48 -2.74 -7.85 5.64
N TYR A 49 -3.43 -6.87 5.05
CA TYR A 49 -2.81 -5.59 4.70
C TYR A 49 -2.33 -4.82 5.95
N ILE A 50 -3.22 -4.65 6.92
CA ILE A 50 -2.93 -4.03 8.22
C ILE A 50 -3.42 -4.97 9.32
N GLU A 51 -2.56 -5.28 10.28
CA GLU A 51 -2.86 -6.10 11.46
C GLU A 51 -2.54 -5.27 12.71
N ASP A 52 -3.54 -5.03 13.56
CA ASP A 52 -3.43 -4.22 14.79
C ASP A 52 -2.78 -2.83 14.60
N GLY A 53 -2.98 -2.21 13.43
CA GLY A 53 -2.43 -0.90 13.08
C GLY A 53 -1.00 -0.94 12.51
N PHE A 54 -0.47 -2.12 12.21
CA PHE A 54 0.87 -2.31 11.64
C PHE A 54 0.82 -2.97 10.26
N VAL A 55 1.74 -2.55 9.38
CA VAL A 55 2.01 -3.21 8.10
C VAL A 55 3.29 -4.03 8.26
N ARG A 56 3.25 -5.31 7.86
CA ARG A 56 4.44 -6.16 7.86
C ARG A 56 5.29 -5.90 6.63
N ILE A 57 6.58 -5.63 6.84
CA ILE A 57 7.57 -5.51 5.75
C ILE A 57 7.75 -6.87 5.08
N ALA A 58 7.62 -6.90 3.75
CA ALA A 58 7.81 -8.10 2.95
C ALA A 58 9.28 -8.37 2.64
N ASP A 59 9.69 -9.64 2.71
CA ASP A 59 11.04 -10.10 2.38
C ASP A 59 11.20 -10.49 0.88
N LYS A 60 10.13 -10.37 0.09
CA LYS A 60 10.12 -10.66 -1.35
C LYS A 60 10.83 -9.53 -2.13
N PRO A 61 11.44 -9.81 -3.29
CA PRO A 61 12.08 -8.78 -4.12
C PRO A 61 11.13 -7.64 -4.54
N GLY A 62 11.70 -6.44 -4.73
CA GLY A 62 10.95 -5.25 -5.14
C GLY A 62 10.04 -4.74 -4.03
N LEU A 63 8.80 -4.38 -4.36
CA LEU A 63 7.77 -4.07 -3.37
C LEU A 63 7.13 -5.33 -2.76
N GLY A 64 7.44 -6.52 -3.30
CA GLY A 64 6.98 -7.80 -2.77
C GLY A 64 5.49 -8.10 -2.96
N VAL A 65 4.83 -7.38 -3.87
CA VAL A 65 3.38 -7.44 -4.14
C VAL A 65 3.10 -7.22 -5.63
N ASP A 66 1.99 -7.76 -6.10
CA ASP A 66 1.44 -7.51 -7.43
C ASP A 66 0.16 -6.67 -7.31
N LEU A 67 -0.18 -5.93 -8.38
CA LEU A 67 -1.46 -5.23 -8.49
C LEU A 67 -2.59 -6.22 -8.81
N ASN A 68 -3.76 -5.98 -8.23
CA ASN A 68 -4.99 -6.64 -8.62
C ASN A 68 -5.59 -5.93 -9.85
N PRO A 69 -5.53 -6.53 -11.06
CA PRO A 69 -5.97 -5.87 -12.28
C PRO A 69 -7.48 -5.63 -12.28
N ASP A 70 -8.28 -6.49 -11.64
CA ASP A 70 -9.73 -6.35 -11.59
C ASP A 70 -10.12 -5.09 -10.79
N VAL A 71 -9.47 -4.88 -9.64
CA VAL A 71 -9.70 -3.71 -8.79
C VAL A 71 -9.17 -2.44 -9.47
N GLY A 72 -7.96 -2.51 -10.04
CA GLY A 72 -7.35 -1.40 -10.77
C GLY A 72 -8.21 -0.93 -11.95
N GLN A 73 -8.71 -1.87 -12.77
CA GLN A 73 -9.57 -1.58 -13.92
C GLN A 73 -10.94 -1.03 -13.50
N ALA A 74 -11.54 -1.57 -12.44
CA ALA A 74 -12.84 -1.13 -11.96
C ALA A 74 -12.86 0.31 -11.41
N HIS A 75 -11.70 0.85 -11.01
CA HIS A 75 -11.57 2.15 -10.37
C HIS A 75 -10.66 3.12 -11.13
N LEU A 76 -10.50 2.92 -12.44
CA LEU A 76 -9.82 3.89 -13.30
C LEU A 76 -10.52 5.25 -13.25
N ALA A 77 -9.72 6.32 -13.26
CA ALA A 77 -10.26 7.66 -13.44
C ALA A 77 -10.87 7.82 -14.85
N GLU A 78 -11.82 8.73 -14.98
CA GLU A 78 -12.47 9.00 -16.26
C GLU A 78 -11.44 9.39 -17.33
N GLY A 79 -11.47 8.69 -18.47
CA GLY A 79 -10.54 8.91 -19.58
C GLY A 79 -9.22 8.15 -19.49
N GLU A 80 -8.94 7.46 -18.39
CA GLU A 80 -7.74 6.63 -18.25
C GLU A 80 -7.91 5.25 -18.90
N SER A 81 -6.79 4.66 -19.32
CA SER A 81 -6.73 3.30 -19.88
C SER A 81 -5.83 2.42 -19.02
N TRP A 82 -6.26 1.18 -18.78
CA TRP A 82 -5.41 0.18 -18.13
C TRP A 82 -4.22 -0.17 -19.00
N TRP A 83 -3.03 -0.22 -18.40
CA TRP A 83 -1.76 -0.39 -19.13
C TRP A 83 -1.12 -1.78 -18.98
N GLY A 84 -1.53 -2.59 -18.00
CA GLY A 84 -0.99 -3.96 -17.84
C GLY A 84 -0.70 -4.34 -16.41
#